data_AF-A0A4V1UEP9-F1
#
_entry.id   AF-A0A4V1UEP9-F1
#
_cell.length_a   1.000
_cell.length_b   1.000
_cell.length_c   1.000
_cell.angle_alpha   90.00
_cell.angle_beta   90.00
_cell.angle_gamma   90.00
#
_symmetry.space_group_name_H-M   'P 1'
#
loop_
_entity.id
_entity.type
_entity.pdbx_description
1 polymer ?
#
loop_
_entity_poly.entity_id
_entity_poly.type
_entity_poly.pdbx_seq_one_letter_code
_entity_poly.pdbx_strand_id
1 'polypeptide(L)' 'MAVMNNTLPTTHVDFYKYLLVLTEAQIVKLRNIALGILSPSSFSNAEIQDLEKDLDRALAGNQQ' A
#
# COMPACT_ATOMS: atom_id res chain seq x y z
N MET A 1 -6.64 -9.64 -19.84
CA MET A 1 -5.67 -10.01 -18.79
C MET A 1 -5.14 -8.71 -18.21
N ALA A 2 -5.54 -8.34 -16.98
CA ALA A 2 -4.99 -7.16 -16.34
C ALA A 2 -3.52 -7.47 -16.00
N VAL A 3 -2.60 -6.73 -16.61
CA VAL A 3 -1.18 -6.80 -16.26
C VAL A 3 -1.06 -6.13 -14.90
N MET A 4 -1.13 -6.91 -13.82
CA MET A 4 -0.68 -6.46 -12.51
C MET A 4 0.84 -6.32 -12.60
N ASN A 5 1.30 -5.13 -13.00
CA ASN A 5 2.69 -4.75 -12.86
C ASN A 5 2.98 -4.67 -11.36
N ASN A 6 3.38 -5.78 -10.73
CA ASN A 6 3.82 -5.84 -9.33
C ASN A 6 5.22 -5.23 -9.17
N THR A 7 5.39 -4.01 -9.67
CA THR A 7 6.53 -3.18 -9.26
C THR A 7 6.30 -2.79 -7.81
N LEU A 8 7.20 -3.25 -6.94
CA LEU A 8 7.22 -2.86 -5.54
C LEU A 8 7.22 -1.33 -5.42
N PRO A 9 6.49 -0.74 -4.46
CA PRO A 9 6.52 0.68 -4.20
C PRO A 9 7.95 1.18 -4.01
N THR A 10 8.38 2.15 -4.81
CA THR A 10 9.73 2.70 -4.76
C THR A 10 9.77 4.11 -4.17
N THR A 11 8.60 4.74 -4.04
CA THR A 11 8.40 6.07 -3.45
C THR A 11 7.20 6.07 -2.50
N HIS A 12 7.10 7.06 -1.61
CA HIS A 12 5.94 7.19 -0.72
C HIS A 12 4.62 7.42 -1.48
N VAL A 13 4.67 8.02 -2.68
CA VAL A 13 3.50 8.29 -3.53
C VAL A 13 2.87 6.99 -4.02
N ASP A 14 3.68 5.96 -4.28
CA ASP A 14 3.20 4.64 -4.72
C ASP A 14 2.29 3.96 -3.68
N PHE A 15 2.44 4.32 -2.40
CA PHE A 15 1.60 3.80 -1.32
C PHE A 15 0.24 4.50 -1.20
N TYR A 16 0.04 5.64 -1.85
CA TYR A 16 -1.21 6.41 -1.71
C TYR A 16 -2.42 5.65 -2.24
N LYS A 17 -2.23 4.73 -3.20
CA LYS A 17 -3.31 3.86 -3.70
C LYS A 17 -3.89 2.95 -2.60
N TYR A 18 -3.13 2.67 -1.54
CA TYR A 18 -3.56 1.83 -0.42
C TYR A 18 -4.19 2.62 0.74
N LEU A 19 -4.31 3.95 0.66
CA LEU A 19 -4.81 4.78 1.77
C LEU A 19 -6.16 4.32 2.35
N LEU A 20 -7.00 3.71 1.53
CA LEU A 20 -8.32 3.19 1.93
C LEU A 20 -8.25 1.97 2.86
N VAL A 21 -7.13 1.25 2.85
CA VAL A 21 -6.97 -0.05 3.54
C VAL A 21 -5.80 -0.07 4.53
N LEU A 22 -5.04 1.01 4.64
CA LEU A 22 -3.95 1.09 5.62
C LEU A 22 -4.51 1.11 7.05
N THR A 23 -3.90 0.29 7.91
CA THR A 23 -4.09 0.38 9.36
C THR A 23 -3.41 1.65 9.91
N GLU A 24 -3.78 2.06 11.12
CA GLU A 24 -3.17 3.23 11.79
C GLU A 24 -1.64 3.12 11.89
N ALA A 25 -1.12 1.93 12.24
CA ALA A 25 0.32 1.67 12.30
C ALA A 25 1.01 1.84 10.93
N GLN A 26 0.36 1.39 9.85
CA GLN A 26 0.88 1.55 8.49
C GLN A 26 0.76 3.01 8.00
N ILE A 27 -0.23 3.78 8.45
CA ILE A 27 -0.33 5.22 8.18
C ILE A 27 0.85 5.96 8.83
N VAL A 28 1.17 5.63 10.08
CA VAL A 28 2.35 6.20 10.77
C VAL A 28 3.63 5.82 10.03
N LYS A 29 3.76 4.56 9.60
CA LYS A 29 4.89 4.09 8.80
C LYS A 29 5.01 4.88 7.49
N LEU A 30 3.92 5.04 6.74
CA LEU A 30 3.87 5.82 5.50
C LEU A 30 4.23 7.30 5.72
N ARG A 31 3.74 7.92 6.79
CA ARG A 31 4.11 9.30 7.16
C ARG A 31 5.62 9.41 7.38
N ASN A 32 6.23 8.47 8.09
CA ASN A 32 7.68 8.48 8.32
C ASN A 32 8.47 8.31 7.03
N ILE A 33 7.95 7.56 6.04
CA ILE A 33 8.56 7.46 4.71
C ILE A 33 8.44 8.79 3.96
N ALA A 34 7.27 9.44 3.99
CA ALA A 34 7.05 10.74 3.35
C ALA A 34 7.94 11.86 3.94
N LEU A 35 8.25 11.78 5.24
CA LEU A 35 9.18 12.69 5.93
C LEU A 35 10.66 12.34 5.72
N GLY A 36 10.98 11.26 4.99
CA GLY A 36 12.36 10.80 4.77
C GLY A 36 13.01 10.16 6.00
N ILE A 37 12.24 9.84 7.04
CA ILE A 37 12.71 9.15 8.25
C ILE A 37 12.89 7.65 7.97
N LEU A 38 12.00 7.06 7.18
CA LEU A 38 12.04 5.67 6.77
C LEU A 38 12.17 5.53 5.24
N SER A 39 12.70 4.40 4.80
CA SER A 39 12.75 4.02 3.39
C SER A 39 11.43 3.35 2.97
N PRO A 40 11.00 3.45 1.70
CA PRO A 40 9.93 2.62 1.12
C PRO A 40 10.08 1.13 1.41
N SER A 41 11.33 0.63 1.52
CA SER A 41 11.65 -0.75 1.91
C SER A 41 11.28 -1.14 3.35
N SER A 42 10.79 -0.19 4.16
CA SER A 42 10.22 -0.45 5.50
C SER A 42 8.85 -1.13 5.45
N PHE A 43 8.18 -1.12 4.29
CA PHE A 43 7.11 -2.06 3.98
C PHE A 43 7.71 -3.31 3.38
N SER A 44 7.43 -4.46 4.00
CA SER A 44 7.82 -5.75 3.45
C SER A 44 6.95 -6.12 2.25
N ASN A 45 7.47 -6.99 1.38
CA ASN A 45 6.71 -7.52 0.24
C ASN A 45 5.41 -8.22 0.68
N ALA A 46 5.44 -8.89 1.83
CA ALA A 46 4.25 -9.52 2.40
C ALA A 46 3.19 -8.49 2.79
N GLU A 47 3.59 -7.41 3.49
CA GLU A 47 2.68 -6.30 3.81
C GLU A 47 2.08 -5.67 2.55
N ILE A 48 2.87 -5.50 1.49
CA ILE A 48 2.38 -4.94 0.22
C ILE A 48 1.35 -5.87 -0.44
N GLN A 49 1.61 -7.18 -0.45
CA GLN A 49 0.66 -8.16 -0.98
C GLN A 49 -0.65 -8.20 -0.19
N ASP A 50 -0.58 -8.04 1.12
CA ASP A 50 -1.79 -8.00 1.95
C ASP A 50 -2.58 -6.70 1.70
N LEU A 51 -1.90 -5.55 1.55
CA LEU A 51 -2.54 -4.30 1.13
C LEU A 51 -3.19 -4.40 -0.26
N GLU A 52 -2.60 -5.14 -1.21
CA GLU A 52 -3.20 -5.40 -2.52
C GLU A 52 -4.50 -6.20 -2.39
N LYS A 53 -4.49 -7.29 -1.61
CA LYS A 53 -5.69 -8.10 -1.37
C LYS A 53 -6.79 -7.30 -0.67
N ASP A 54 -6.42 -6.50 0.32
CA ASP A 54 -7.38 -5.68 1.07
C ASP A 54 -7.99 -4.60 0.18
N LEU A 55 -7.18 -3.97 -0.69
CA LEU A 55 -7.66 -3.00 -1.67
C LEU A 55 -8.62 -3.65 -2.67
N ASP A 56 -8.26 -4.82 -3.22
CA ASP A 56 -9.12 -5.56 -4.15
C ASP A 56 -10.46 -5.93 -3.49
N ARG A 57 -10.44 -6.38 -2.22
CA ARG A 57 -11.66 -6.67 -1.46
C ARG A 57 -12.50 -5.42 -1.22
N ALA A 58 -11.89 -4.29 -0.85
CA ALA A 58 -12.59 -3.03 -0.62
C ALA A 58 -13.24 -2.50 -1.91
N LEU A 59 -12.57 -2.65 -3.06
CA LEU A 59 -13.12 -2.25 -4.36
C LEU A 59 -14.23 -3.18 -4.84
N ALA A 60 -14.09 -4.50 -4.64
CA ALA A 60 -15.12 -5.48 -4.99
C ALA A 60 -16.38 -5.38 -4.12
N GLY A 61 -16.23 -5.07 -2.83
CA GLY A 61 -17.35 -4.89 -1.89
C GLY A 61 -18.20 -3.65 -2.15
N ASN A 62 -17.68 -2.66 -2.89
CA ASN A 62 -18.38 -1.43 -3.23
C ASN A 62 -19.23 -1.53 -4.53
N GLN A 63 -19.37 -2.73 -5.10
CA GLN A 63 -20.17 -2.97 -6.33
C GLN A 63 -21.52 -3.67 -6.09
N GLN A 64 -21.99 -3.75 -4.83
CA GLN A 64 -23.31 -4.29 -4.47
C GLN A 64 -24.21 -3.20 -3.88
#